data_AF-A0A1B6CIM9-F1
#
_entry.id   AF-A0A1B6CIM9-F1
#
_cell.length_a   1.000
_cell.length_b   1.000
_cell.length_c   1.000
_cell.angle_alpha   90.00
_cell.angle_beta   90.00
_cell.angle_gamma   90.00
#
_symmetry.space_group_name_H-M   'P 1'
#
loop_
_entity.id
_entity.type
_entity.pdbx_description
1 polymer ?
#
loop_
_entity_poly.entity_id
_entity_poly.type
_entity_poly.pdbx_seq_one_letter_code
_entity_poly.pdbx_strand_id
1 'polypeptide(L)'
;VHGKLRSCNCLIDGRFVLKISDFGLQTLTTPSELVKDNVYFTKLLWVAPELLLETTVLGNPATQKGDVYSFSIILEEIVVRGGPFDVARQTMAIQDILQLIKARETPAFRPDISGRDCPDDLSELMIRCWADIPEERPTFEVIRGIIRRIMKGYCENLMDDLLRRMEQYANNL
;
A
#
# COMPACT_ATOMS: atom_id res chain seq x y z
N VAL A 1 14.63 -1.72 4.21
CA VAL A 1 13.94 -0.58 3.58
C VAL A 1 13.81 -0.87 2.10
N HIS A 2 12.61 -0.71 1.54
CA HIS A 2 12.31 -0.89 0.12
C HIS A 2 12.31 0.44 -0.64
N GLY A 3 11.64 1.47 -0.13
CA GLY A 3 11.58 2.83 -0.70
C GLY A 3 10.65 3.01 -1.89
N LYS A 4 10.13 1.92 -2.44
CA LYS A 4 9.26 1.90 -3.63
C LYS A 4 8.20 0.81 -3.48
N LEU A 5 7.82 0.46 -2.26
CA LEU A 5 6.87 -0.62 -2.00
C LEU A 5 5.50 -0.23 -2.58
N ARG A 6 4.95 -1.08 -3.46
CA ARG A 6 3.67 -0.92 -4.14
C ARG A 6 3.11 -2.29 -4.48
N SER A 7 1.81 -2.40 -4.73
CA SER A 7 1.17 -3.66 -5.13
C SER A 7 1.83 -4.30 -6.35
N CYS A 8 2.26 -3.51 -7.35
CA CYS A 8 2.98 -4.03 -8.52
C CYS A 8 4.36 -4.65 -8.23
N ASN A 9 4.94 -4.35 -7.06
CA ASN A 9 6.21 -4.95 -6.60
C ASN A 9 5.97 -6.15 -5.67
N CYS A 10 4.71 -6.53 -5.45
CA CYS A 10 4.30 -7.73 -4.73
C CYS A 10 3.90 -8.81 -5.74
N LEU A 11 4.86 -9.64 -6.14
CA LEU A 11 4.66 -10.69 -7.14
C LEU A 11 4.19 -11.98 -6.46
N ILE A 12 3.27 -12.71 -7.09
CA ILE A 12 2.85 -14.04 -6.63
C ILE A 12 3.50 -15.09 -7.53
N ASP A 13 4.21 -16.06 -6.93
CA ASP A 13 4.78 -17.17 -7.70
C ASP A 13 3.77 -18.31 -7.93
N GLY A 14 4.18 -19.34 -8.69
CA GLY A 14 3.32 -20.49 -9.00
C GLY A 14 2.90 -21.33 -7.79
N ARG A 15 3.40 -21.04 -6.58
CA ARG A 15 3.00 -21.67 -5.31
C ARG A 15 2.12 -20.76 -4.46
N PHE A 16 1.58 -19.69 -5.04
CA PHE A 16 0.80 -18.67 -4.34
C PHE A 16 1.57 -17.99 -3.19
N VAL A 17 2.90 -17.94 -3.30
CA VAL A 17 3.75 -17.25 -2.33
C VAL A 17 4.05 -15.85 -2.84
N LEU A 18 3.77 -14.85 -1.99
CA LEU A 18 4.11 -13.47 -2.27
C LEU A 18 5.62 -13.23 -2.13
N LYS A 19 6.19 -12.57 -3.13
CA LYS A 19 7.60 -12.16 -3.22
C LYS A 19 7.67 -10.66 -3.51
N ILE A 20 8.58 -9.99 -2.81
CA ILE A 20 8.83 -8.56 -2.98
C ILE A 20 9.96 -8.37 -3.99
N SER A 21 9.75 -7.54 -5.01
CA SER A 21 10.74 -7.19 -6.04
C SER A 21 11.19 -5.73 -5.95
N ASP A 22 12.16 -5.32 -6.78
CA ASP A 22 12.60 -3.92 -6.95
C ASP A 22 13.03 -3.18 -5.67
N PHE A 23 13.44 -3.91 -4.64
CA PHE A 23 14.01 -3.35 -3.42
C PHE A 23 15.52 -3.08 -3.58
N GLY A 24 16.04 -2.07 -2.87
CA GLY A 24 17.49 -1.75 -2.87
C GLY A 24 17.96 -0.89 -4.05
N LEU A 25 17.06 -0.51 -4.97
CA LEU A 25 17.38 0.36 -6.11
C LEU A 25 17.24 1.84 -5.74
N GLN A 26 18.31 2.41 -5.18
CA GLN A 26 18.33 3.81 -4.73
C GLN A 26 18.28 4.81 -5.89
N THR A 27 19.04 4.59 -6.97
CA THR A 27 19.13 5.53 -8.10
C THR A 27 19.77 4.83 -9.31
N LEU A 28 18.95 4.23 -10.18
CA LEU A 28 19.39 3.87 -11.55
C LEU A 28 18.88 4.86 -12.60
N THR A 29 18.19 5.92 -12.18
CA THR A 29 17.66 6.92 -13.10
C THR A 29 18.63 8.10 -13.16
N THR A 30 19.44 8.15 -14.22
CA THR A 30 20.07 9.39 -14.68
C THR A 30 18.99 10.47 -14.87
N PRO A 31 19.22 11.73 -14.47
CA PRO A 31 18.25 12.81 -14.53
C PRO A 31 18.07 13.34 -15.97
N SER A 32 17.70 12.46 -16.90
CA SER A 32 17.17 12.88 -18.20
C SER A 32 15.65 12.93 -18.06
N GLU A 33 15.11 14.15 -18.21
CA GLU A 33 13.69 14.49 -18.37
C GLU A 33 12.70 13.42 -17.91
N LEU A 34 12.53 13.29 -16.60
CA LEU A 34 11.48 12.46 -16.03
C LEU A 34 10.13 12.99 -16.52
N VAL A 35 9.53 12.27 -17.49
CA VAL A 35 8.21 12.60 -18.02
C VAL A 35 7.21 12.48 -16.87
N LYS A 36 6.66 13.62 -16.45
CA LYS A 36 5.63 13.71 -15.40
C LYS A 36 4.26 13.42 -16.00
N ASP A 37 4.08 12.21 -16.52
CA ASP A 37 2.80 11.72 -17.01
C ASP A 37 1.93 11.16 -15.87
N ASN A 38 0.73 10.69 -16.21
CA ASN A 38 -0.16 10.07 -15.23
C ASN A 38 0.46 8.82 -14.59
N VAL A 39 1.30 8.07 -15.31
CA VAL A 39 1.97 6.87 -14.75
C VAL A 39 2.95 7.27 -13.64
N TYR A 40 3.71 8.34 -13.85
CA TYR A 40 4.58 8.93 -12.83
C TYR A 40 3.78 9.34 -11.58
N PHE A 41 2.69 10.09 -11.75
CA PHE A 41 1.88 10.55 -10.61
C PHE A 41 1.17 9.40 -9.88
N THR A 42 0.66 8.40 -10.60
CA THR A 42 0.05 7.21 -9.97
C THR A 42 1.03 6.51 -9.04
N LYS A 43 2.30 6.36 -9.45
CA LYS A 43 3.34 5.72 -8.62
C LYS A 43 3.60 6.44 -7.29
N LEU A 44 3.24 7.72 -7.19
CA LEU A 44 3.40 8.51 -5.97
C LEU A 44 2.29 8.27 -4.94
N LEU A 45 1.16 7.66 -5.30
CA LEU A 45 0.05 7.43 -4.37
C LEU A 45 0.39 6.49 -3.19
N TRP A 46 1.44 5.67 -3.34
CA TRP A 46 1.96 4.83 -2.25
C TRP A 46 3.03 5.51 -1.40
N VAL A 47 3.52 6.69 -1.82
CA VAL A 47 4.62 7.36 -1.15
C VAL A 47 4.06 8.17 0.02
N ALA A 48 4.70 8.02 1.18
CA ALA A 48 4.28 8.69 2.39
C ALA A 48 4.33 10.23 2.26
N PRO A 49 3.42 10.99 2.92
CA PRO A 49 3.31 12.44 2.76
C PRO A 49 4.63 13.19 2.99
N GLU A 50 5.41 12.78 3.98
CA GLU A 50 6.71 13.38 4.30
C GLU A 50 7.74 13.17 3.19
N LEU A 51 7.67 12.04 2.47
CA LEU A 51 8.57 11.71 1.37
C LEU A 51 8.12 12.33 0.04
N LEU A 52 6.82 12.65 -0.11
CA LEU A 52 6.27 13.33 -1.29
C LEU A 52 6.80 14.76 -1.46
N LEU A 53 7.15 15.44 -0.37
CA LEU A 53 7.76 16.78 -0.40
C LEU A 53 9.23 16.72 -0.83
N GLU A 54 9.90 15.59 -0.60
CA GLU A 54 11.34 15.41 -0.83
C GLU A 54 11.66 14.82 -2.21
N THR A 55 10.66 14.33 -2.96
CA THR A 55 10.81 13.77 -4.32
C THR A 55 11.27 14.78 -5.39
N THR A 56 11.44 16.06 -5.04
CA THR A 56 12.08 17.10 -5.89
C THR A 56 13.57 17.32 -5.61
N VAL A 57 14.16 16.63 -4.61
CA VAL A 57 15.57 16.77 -4.26
C VAL A 57 16.30 15.45 -4.46
N LEU A 58 17.41 15.50 -5.20
CA LEU A 58 18.34 14.38 -5.38
C LEU A 58 18.78 13.85 -4.00
N GLY A 59 18.30 12.64 -3.68
CA GLY A 59 18.61 11.96 -2.43
C GLY A 59 17.81 12.48 -1.24
N ASN A 60 16.61 11.93 -1.02
CA ASN A 60 16.05 11.82 0.32
C ASN A 60 15.27 10.50 0.46
N PRO A 61 15.24 9.90 1.65
CA PRO A 61 15.67 8.54 1.82
C PRO A 61 14.44 7.66 1.86
N ALA A 62 14.52 6.52 1.20
CA ALA A 62 13.65 5.43 1.57
C ALA A 62 13.76 5.23 3.10
N THR A 63 12.64 5.24 3.82
CA THR A 63 12.60 4.97 5.25
C THR A 63 11.74 3.74 5.54
N GLN A 64 12.02 3.04 6.65
CA GLN A 64 11.15 1.93 7.05
C GLN A 64 9.72 2.40 7.34
N LYS A 65 9.56 3.61 7.88
CA LYS A 65 8.24 4.19 8.17
C LYS A 65 7.49 4.59 6.90
N GLY A 66 8.20 5.00 5.84
CA GLY A 66 7.65 5.20 4.51
C GLY A 66 7.12 3.89 3.91
N ASP A 67 7.89 2.80 4.03
CA ASP A 67 7.43 1.47 3.59
C ASP A 67 6.17 1.01 4.36
N VAL A 68 6.05 1.34 5.65
CA VAL A 68 4.85 1.04 6.45
C VAL A 68 3.62 1.81 5.95
N TYR A 69 3.77 3.07 5.56
CA TYR A 69 2.69 3.83 4.91
C TYR A 69 2.28 3.16 3.59
N SER A 70 3.25 2.84 2.73
CA SER A 70 2.99 2.18 1.45
C SER A 70 2.27 0.83 1.62
N PHE A 71 2.65 0.07 2.66
CA PHE A 71 1.97 -1.16 3.02
C PHE A 71 0.49 -0.94 3.36
N SER A 72 0.14 0.15 4.04
CA SER A 72 -1.26 0.49 4.32
C SER A 72 -2.07 0.78 3.07
N ILE A 73 -1.47 1.44 2.07
CA ILE A 73 -2.13 1.67 0.78
C ILE A 73 -2.36 0.33 0.05
N ILE A 74 -1.42 -0.60 0.12
CA ILE A 74 -1.60 -1.96 -0.43
C ILE A 74 -2.74 -2.71 0.29
N LEU A 75 -2.87 -2.56 1.61
CA LEU A 75 -4.01 -3.13 2.34
C LEU A 75 -5.33 -2.51 1.89
N GLU A 76 -5.37 -1.21 1.60
CA GLU A 76 -6.56 -0.56 1.04
C GLU A 76 -6.93 -1.13 -0.33
N GLU A 77 -5.97 -1.29 -1.23
CA GLU A 77 -6.21 -1.92 -2.54
C GLU A 77 -6.88 -3.30 -2.39
N ILE A 78 -6.46 -4.09 -1.40
CA ILE A 78 -7.05 -5.40 -1.10
C ILE A 78 -8.49 -5.26 -0.59
N VAL A 79 -8.73 -4.36 0.38
CA VAL A 79 -10.05 -4.15 1.00
C VAL A 79 -11.07 -3.61 0.01
N VAL A 80 -10.66 -2.63 -0.81
CA VAL A 80 -11.53 -1.98 -1.81
C VAL A 80 -11.63 -2.80 -3.09
N ARG A 81 -10.70 -3.74 -3.32
CA ARG A 81 -10.55 -4.52 -4.57
C ARG A 81 -10.37 -3.60 -5.79
N GLY A 82 -9.56 -2.56 -5.61
CA GLY A 82 -9.28 -1.53 -6.61
C GLY A 82 -7.83 -1.05 -6.54
N GLY A 83 -7.47 -0.10 -7.39
CA GLY A 83 -6.16 0.56 -7.30
C GLY A 83 -6.09 1.55 -6.14
N PRO A 84 -4.91 2.12 -5.83
CA PRO A 84 -4.74 2.98 -4.65
C PRO A 84 -5.68 4.19 -4.69
N PHE A 85 -6.31 4.53 -3.57
CA PHE A 85 -7.27 5.66 -3.50
C PHE A 85 -8.41 5.54 -4.54
N ASP A 86 -8.89 4.32 -4.81
CA ASP A 86 -9.86 4.10 -5.90
C ASP A 86 -11.10 4.98 -5.78
N VAL A 87 -11.68 5.06 -4.58
CA VAL A 87 -12.88 5.85 -4.28
C VAL A 87 -12.68 7.32 -4.65
N ALA A 88 -11.54 7.92 -4.27
CA ALA A 88 -11.26 9.31 -4.60
C ALA A 88 -10.97 9.51 -6.10
N ARG A 89 -10.27 8.56 -6.75
CA ARG A 89 -9.95 8.63 -8.18
C ARG A 89 -11.17 8.53 -9.10
N GLN A 90 -12.34 8.10 -8.59
CA GLN A 90 -13.58 8.11 -9.36
C GLN A 90 -14.11 9.53 -9.60
N THR A 91 -13.73 10.51 -8.77
CA THR A 91 -14.24 11.89 -8.86
C THR A 91 -13.14 12.94 -8.94
N MET A 92 -11.88 12.59 -8.68
CA MET A 92 -10.75 13.52 -8.62
C MET A 92 -9.58 13.09 -9.50
N ALA A 93 -8.85 14.06 -10.05
CA ALA A 93 -7.59 13.78 -10.71
C ALA A 93 -6.50 13.36 -9.70
N ILE A 94 -5.56 12.54 -10.16
CA ILE A 94 -4.48 11.99 -9.30
C ILE A 94 -3.62 13.13 -8.72
N GLN A 95 -3.39 14.18 -9.50
CA GLN A 95 -2.63 15.34 -9.08
C GLN A 95 -3.32 16.07 -7.92
N ASP A 96 -4.64 16.21 -7.94
CA ASP A 96 -5.40 16.86 -6.87
C ASP A 96 -5.37 16.03 -5.59
N ILE A 97 -5.52 14.70 -5.72
CA ILE A 97 -5.35 13.76 -4.61
C ILE A 97 -3.97 13.91 -3.97
N LEU A 98 -2.91 13.96 -4.79
CA LEU A 98 -1.54 14.15 -4.30
C LEU A 98 -1.35 15.50 -3.60
N GLN A 99 -2.01 16.57 -4.04
CA GLN A 99 -1.97 17.86 -3.34
C GLN A 99 -2.64 17.77 -1.97
N LEU A 100 -3.80 17.11 -1.86
CA LEU A 100 -4.48 16.91 -0.58
C LEU A 100 -3.64 16.07 0.39
N ILE A 101 -2.99 15.00 -0.08
CA ILE A 101 -2.08 14.19 0.73
C ILE A 101 -0.90 15.05 1.22
N LYS A 102 -0.32 15.88 0.35
CA LYS A 102 0.81 16.77 0.68
C LYS A 102 0.42 17.90 1.63
N ALA A 103 -0.83 18.38 1.58
CA ALA A 103 -1.31 19.46 2.41
C ALA A 103 -1.34 19.08 3.91
N ARG A 104 -1.47 17.79 4.22
CA ARG A 104 -1.42 17.26 5.60
C ARG A 104 -2.37 18.01 6.55
N GLU A 105 -3.57 18.31 6.04
CA GLU A 105 -4.62 18.98 6.82
C GLU A 105 -5.11 18.09 7.98
N THR A 106 -5.89 18.65 8.89
CA THR A 106 -6.52 17.90 9.99
C THR A 106 -8.04 17.94 9.82
N PRO A 107 -8.71 16.80 9.54
CA PRO A 107 -8.16 15.45 9.40
C PRO A 107 -7.32 15.25 8.12
N ALA A 108 -6.33 14.36 8.18
CA ALA A 108 -5.47 14.09 7.05
C ALA A 108 -6.23 13.37 5.93
N PHE A 109 -6.02 13.78 4.67
CA PHE A 109 -6.63 13.11 3.52
C PHE A 109 -6.07 11.69 3.37
N ARG A 110 -6.95 10.69 3.43
CA ARG A 110 -6.63 9.25 3.38
C ARG A 110 -7.66 8.48 2.56
N PRO A 111 -7.31 7.28 2.07
CA PRO A 111 -8.27 6.43 1.37
C PRO A 111 -9.52 6.15 2.21
N ASP A 112 -10.69 6.22 1.56
CA ASP A 112 -11.96 5.87 2.18
C ASP A 112 -12.19 4.36 2.08
N ILE A 113 -12.24 3.71 3.24
CA ILE A 113 -12.52 2.27 3.38
C ILE A 113 -13.88 2.01 4.03
N SER A 114 -14.72 3.05 4.19
CA SER A 114 -16.03 2.92 4.82
C SER A 114 -16.98 2.03 4.01
N GLY A 115 -17.85 1.30 4.72
CA GLY A 115 -18.81 0.38 4.11
C GLY A 115 -18.20 -0.82 3.38
N ARG A 116 -16.91 -1.11 3.60
CA ARG A 116 -16.25 -2.32 3.10
C ARG A 116 -16.29 -3.44 4.12
N ASP A 117 -16.31 -4.67 3.62
CA ASP A 117 -16.18 -5.88 4.45
C ASP A 117 -14.72 -6.02 4.90
N CYS A 118 -14.36 -5.25 5.92
CA CYS A 118 -13.02 -5.20 6.51
C CYS A 118 -13.16 -5.38 8.03
N PRO A 119 -12.43 -6.34 8.64
CA PRO A 119 -12.45 -6.50 10.09
C PRO A 119 -11.96 -5.23 10.80
N ASP A 120 -12.60 -4.83 11.90
CA ASP A 120 -12.26 -3.61 12.66
C ASP A 120 -10.77 -3.57 13.08
N ASP A 121 -10.22 -4.70 13.49
CA ASP A 121 -8.80 -4.79 13.86
C ASP A 121 -7.86 -4.52 12.66
N LEU A 122 -8.29 -4.88 11.44
CA LEU A 122 -7.51 -4.65 10.22
C LEU A 122 -7.64 -3.19 9.77
N SER A 123 -8.84 -2.61 9.85
CA SER A 123 -9.05 -1.19 9.52
C SER A 123 -8.29 -0.27 10.47
N GLU A 124 -8.31 -0.56 11.78
CA GLU A 124 -7.52 0.16 12.78
C GLU A 124 -6.00 0.03 12.53
N LEU A 125 -5.54 -1.17 12.17
CA LEU A 125 -4.14 -1.39 11.80
C LEU A 125 -3.74 -0.55 10.58
N MET A 126 -4.58 -0.50 9.54
CA MET A 126 -4.36 0.34 8.36
C MET A 126 -4.29 1.81 8.76
N ILE A 127 -5.26 2.28 9.56
CA ILE A 127 -5.31 3.68 10.01
C ILE A 127 -4.01 4.09 10.73
N ARG A 128 -3.47 3.21 11.57
CA ARG A 128 -2.19 3.44 12.24
C ARG A 128 -0.99 3.37 11.30
N CYS A 129 -1.02 2.52 10.28
CA CYS A 129 0.09 2.37 9.34
C CYS A 129 0.25 3.57 8.40
N TRP A 130 -0.84 4.27 8.06
CA TRP A 130 -0.77 5.50 7.26
C TRP A 130 -0.81 6.79 8.08
N ALA A 131 -0.49 6.74 9.37
CA ALA A 131 -0.45 7.92 10.24
C ALA A 131 0.43 9.02 9.64
N ASP A 132 0.02 10.26 9.86
CA ASP A 132 0.69 11.43 9.28
C ASP A 132 2.08 11.64 9.90
N ILE A 133 2.23 11.35 11.20
CA ILE A 133 3.52 11.35 11.91
C ILE A 133 4.19 9.96 11.71
N PRO A 134 5.39 9.89 11.09
CA PRO A 134 6.06 8.61 10.81
C PRO A 134 6.34 7.75 12.05
N GLU A 135 6.63 8.38 13.18
CA GLU A 135 6.98 7.73 14.44
C GLU A 135 5.79 6.97 15.04
N GLU A 136 4.56 7.45 14.81
CA GLU A 136 3.31 6.82 15.29
C GLU A 136 2.98 5.52 14.54
N ARG A 137 3.53 5.35 13.33
CA ARG A 137 3.32 4.14 12.54
C ARG A 137 3.97 2.94 13.24
N PRO A 138 3.33 1.76 13.32
CA PRO A 138 3.94 0.57 13.92
C PRO A 138 5.14 0.06 13.10
N THR A 139 5.98 -0.78 13.71
CA THR A 139 7.03 -1.50 12.95
C THR A 139 6.44 -2.70 12.23
N PHE A 140 7.09 -3.20 11.17
CA PHE A 140 6.67 -4.44 10.50
C PHE A 140 6.59 -5.65 11.45
N GLU A 141 7.41 -5.68 12.50
CA GLU A 141 7.32 -6.74 13.52
C GLU A 141 6.00 -6.67 14.30
N VAL A 142 5.60 -5.48 14.73
CA VAL A 142 4.32 -5.24 15.42
C VAL A 142 3.15 -5.54 14.47
N ILE A 143 3.22 -5.05 13.23
CA ILE A 143 2.22 -5.33 12.18
C ILE A 143 2.05 -6.83 12.00
N ARG A 144 3.15 -7.59 11.83
CA ARG A 144 3.13 -9.05 11.70
C ARG A 144 2.45 -9.72 12.89
N GLY A 145 2.73 -9.25 14.12
CA GLY A 145 2.10 -9.77 15.33
C GLY A 145 0.59 -9.52 15.40
N ILE A 146 0.14 -8.33 14.97
CA ILE A 146 -1.28 -7.98 14.89
C ILE A 146 -1.96 -8.84 13.81
N ILE A 147 -1.42 -8.87 12.59
CA ILE A 147 -1.98 -9.64 11.47
C ILE A 147 -2.09 -11.13 11.83
N ARG A 148 -1.07 -11.72 12.47
CA ARG A 148 -1.16 -13.13 12.92
C ARG A 148 -2.30 -13.37 13.91
N ARG A 149 -2.58 -12.41 14.80
CA ARG A 149 -3.70 -12.52 15.76
C ARG A 149 -5.05 -12.41 15.06
N ILE A 150 -5.19 -11.45 14.15
CA ILE A 150 -6.38 -11.31 13.30
C ILE A 150 -6.59 -12.62 12.53
N MET A 151 -5.57 -13.06 11.79
CA MET A 151 -5.63 -14.26 10.95
C MET A 151 -5.85 -15.55 11.75
N LYS A 152 -5.44 -15.67 13.02
CA LYS A 152 -5.74 -16.87 13.82
C LYS A 152 -7.25 -17.11 13.96
N GLY A 153 -8.09 -16.06 13.88
CA GLY A 153 -9.55 -16.20 13.81
C GLY A 153 -10.10 -16.51 12.41
N TYR A 154 -9.34 -16.29 11.34
CA TYR A 154 -9.79 -16.44 9.94
C TYR A 154 -9.17 -17.64 9.20
N CYS A 155 -7.94 -18.04 9.52
CA CYS A 155 -7.16 -19.04 8.77
C CYS A 155 -7.65 -20.48 8.92
N GLU A 156 -8.47 -20.79 9.93
CA GLU A 156 -9.17 -22.08 9.95
C GLU A 156 -10.16 -22.19 8.77
N ASN A 157 -10.72 -21.08 8.27
CA ASN A 157 -11.70 -21.08 7.18
C ASN A 157 -11.13 -20.59 5.83
N LEU A 158 -10.11 -19.73 5.85
CA LEU A 158 -9.56 -19.11 4.64
C LEU A 158 -8.73 -20.09 3.79
N MET A 159 -7.93 -20.96 4.42
CA MET A 159 -7.16 -21.96 3.65
C MET A 159 -8.09 -22.92 2.93
N ASP A 160 -9.15 -23.37 3.59
CA ASP A 160 -10.17 -24.24 3.01
C ASP A 160 -10.93 -23.53 1.87
N ASP A 161 -11.27 -22.25 2.02
CA ASP A 161 -11.96 -21.51 0.95
C ASP A 161 -11.03 -21.18 -0.24
N LEU A 162 -9.75 -20.89 0.01
CA LEU A 162 -8.75 -20.70 -1.05
C LEU A 162 -8.48 -22.00 -1.80
N LEU A 163 -8.30 -23.12 -1.08
CA LEU A 163 -8.14 -24.45 -1.67
C LEU A 163 -9.37 -24.81 -2.52
N ARG A 164 -10.58 -24.60 -1.99
CA ARG A 164 -11.84 -24.84 -2.72
C ARG A 164 -11.94 -24.00 -4.00
N ARG A 165 -11.57 -22.71 -3.95
CA ARG A 165 -11.59 -21.85 -5.14
C ARG A 165 -10.53 -22.26 -6.15
N MET A 166 -9.33 -22.63 -5.70
CA MET A 166 -8.27 -23.13 -6.58
C MET A 166 -8.66 -24.45 -7.27
N GLU A 167 -9.30 -25.37 -6.55
CA GLU A 167 -9.86 -26.60 -7.13
C GLU A 167 -10.93 -26.29 -8.19
N GLN A 168 -11.81 -25.31 -7.95
CA GLN A 168 -12.79 -24.89 -8.95
C GLN A 168 -12.15 -24.29 -10.21
N TYR A 169 -11.06 -23.53 -10.08
CA TYR A 169 -10.34 -23.01 -11.25
C TYR A 169 -9.59 -24.12 -12.02
N ALA A 170 -9.06 -25.13 -11.33
CA ALA A 170 -8.38 -26.27 -11.96
C ALA A 170 -9.35 -27.24 -12.66
N ASN A 171 -10.55 -27.42 -12.10
CA ASN A 171 -11.58 -28.33 -12.63
C ASN A 171 -12.43 -27.71 -13.76
N ASN A 172 -12.35 -26.39 -13.97
CA ASN A 172 -13.02 -25.68 -15.05
C ASN A 172 -12.09 -25.35 -16.24
N LEU A 173 -10.96 -26.07 -16.35
CA LEU A 173 -10.07 -26.10 -17.51
C LEU A 173 -10.29 -27.37 -18.35
#